data_AF-A0A8T1TSH6-F1
#
_entry.id   AF-A0A8T1TSH6-F1
#
_cell.length_a   1.000
_cell.length_b   1.000
_cell.length_c   1.000
_cell.angle_alpha   90.00
_cell.angle_beta   90.00
_cell.angle_gamma   90.00
#
_symmetry.space_group_name_H-M   'P 1'
#
loop_
_entity.id
_entity.type
_entity.pdbx_description
1 polymer ?
#
loop_
_entity_poly.entity_id
_entity_poly.type
_entity_poly.pdbx_seq_one_letter_code
_entity_poly.pdbx_strand_id
1 'polypeptide(L)'
;MSSTTSSVRRPARAEAKKTPTNAEADRLKATEVQQIQGLKAQEKEHRRSALIQDLRTQQREQDLLIDVLKQTLQEKVSEFQDSRALVNDFVLKKSAGGPMRFRPKTREELENELQALGQNFQRIVEKFKQDSQRNAAPKEEKPHDSDKGDGDEKTEEKNATNQNVAAGEFEFYP
;
A
#
# COMPACT_ATOMS: atom_id res chain seq x y z
N MET A 1 100.10 32.42 28.24
CA MET A 1 99.53 31.09 27.90
C MET A 1 98.06 31.31 27.64
N SER A 2 97.63 31.27 26.37
CA SER A 2 96.26 31.62 25.97
C SER A 2 95.55 30.36 25.50
N SER A 3 94.49 29.96 26.21
CA SER A 3 93.69 28.77 25.88
C SER A 3 92.45 29.19 25.10
N THR A 4 92.41 28.89 23.80
CA THR A 4 91.26 29.12 22.94
C THR A 4 90.38 27.86 22.93
N THR A 5 89.23 27.90 23.59
CA THR A 5 88.23 26.82 23.52
C THR A 5 87.39 26.97 22.24
N SER A 6 87.60 26.08 21.27
CA SER A 6 86.79 26.00 20.06
C SER A 6 85.44 25.33 20.38
N SER A 7 84.36 26.11 20.39
CA SER A 7 82.99 25.61 20.55
C SER A 7 82.45 25.16 19.19
N VAL A 8 82.40 23.85 18.97
CA VAL A 8 81.82 23.25 17.77
C VAL A 8 80.29 23.29 17.87
N ARG A 9 79.67 24.24 17.18
CA ARG A 9 78.20 24.33 17.05
C ARG A 9 77.70 23.20 16.12
N ARG A 10 76.99 22.21 16.68
CA ARG A 10 76.27 21.20 15.88
C ARG A 10 75.08 21.86 15.16
N PRO A 11 74.86 21.62 13.86
CA PRO A 11 73.65 22.07 13.19
C PRO A 11 72.43 21.27 13.68
N ALA A 12 71.32 21.97 13.90
CA ALA A 12 70.04 21.36 14.25
C ALA A 12 69.57 20.42 13.13
N ARG A 13 69.35 19.15 13.46
CA ARG A 13 68.76 18.15 12.56
C ARG A 13 67.31 18.57 12.29
N ALA A 14 67.03 19.06 11.09
CA ALA A 14 65.66 19.27 10.64
C ALA A 14 64.95 17.91 10.61
N GLU A 15 63.87 17.77 11.39
CA GLU A 15 62.98 16.62 11.28
C GLU A 15 62.30 16.66 9.92
N ALA A 16 62.77 15.81 9.00
CA ALA A 16 62.10 15.57 7.74
C ALA A 16 60.73 14.95 8.05
N LYS A 17 59.67 15.75 7.97
CA LYS A 17 58.29 15.25 7.87
C LYS A 17 58.28 14.24 6.72
N LYS A 18 58.17 12.95 7.04
CA LYS A 18 58.03 11.88 6.04
C LYS A 18 56.82 12.22 5.17
N THR A 19 57.07 12.65 3.95
CA THR A 19 56.04 12.72 2.92
C THR A 19 55.48 11.32 2.73
N PRO A 20 54.15 11.12 2.84
CA PRO A 20 53.56 9.81 2.64
C PRO A 20 53.96 9.28 1.27
N THR A 21 54.21 7.98 1.20
CA THR A 21 54.47 7.34 -0.10
C THR A 21 53.23 7.53 -0.99
N ASN A 22 53.39 7.66 -2.32
CA ASN A 22 52.24 7.92 -3.22
C ASN A 22 51.09 6.93 -3.00
N ALA A 23 51.39 5.66 -2.67
CA ALA A 23 50.40 4.64 -2.35
C ALA A 23 49.61 4.90 -1.05
N GLU A 24 50.22 5.49 -0.02
CA GLU A 24 49.53 5.88 1.21
C GLU A 24 48.67 7.12 0.99
N ALA A 25 49.16 8.09 0.20
CA ALA A 25 48.40 9.26 -0.17
C ALA A 25 47.15 8.90 -0.99
N ASP A 26 47.26 7.93 -1.91
CA ASP A 26 46.13 7.46 -2.71
C ASP A 26 45.10 6.68 -1.86
N ARG A 27 45.55 5.89 -0.87
CA ARG A 27 44.66 5.22 0.09
C ARG A 27 43.91 6.22 0.96
N LEU A 28 44.59 7.24 1.46
CA LEU A 28 43.96 8.30 2.27
C LEU A 28 42.89 9.04 1.46
N LYS A 29 43.21 9.42 0.21
CA LYS A 29 42.23 10.01 -0.71
C LYS A 29 41.06 9.07 -0.98
N ALA A 30 41.30 7.77 -1.18
CA ALA A 30 40.23 6.80 -1.37
C ALA A 30 39.31 6.70 -0.14
N THR A 31 39.87 6.74 1.08
CA THR A 31 39.07 6.75 2.32
C THR A 31 38.27 8.03 2.49
N GLU A 32 38.83 9.20 2.17
CA GLU A 32 38.12 10.48 2.21
C GLU A 32 36.98 10.52 1.19
N VAL A 33 37.23 10.04 -0.03
CA VAL A 33 36.21 9.92 -1.07
C VAL A 33 35.07 9.00 -0.61
N GLN A 34 35.38 7.87 0.03
CA GLN A 34 34.36 6.96 0.57
C GLN A 34 33.54 7.61 1.70
N GLN A 35 34.18 8.36 2.60
CA GLN A 35 33.48 9.10 3.66
C GLN A 35 32.55 10.18 3.08
N ILE A 36 33.03 10.96 2.09
CA ILE A 36 32.21 11.97 1.42
C ILE A 36 31.02 11.33 0.70
N GLN A 37 31.20 10.16 0.07
CA GLN A 37 30.11 9.41 -0.54
C GLN A 37 29.09 8.94 0.51
N GLY A 38 29.55 8.44 1.66
CA GLY A 38 28.70 8.06 2.78
C GLY A 38 27.86 9.23 3.31
N LEU A 39 28.48 10.39 3.50
CA LEU A 39 27.79 11.62 3.94
C LEU A 39 26.74 12.08 2.92
N LYS A 40 27.06 12.04 1.62
CA LYS A 40 26.10 12.36 0.55
C LYS A 40 24.92 11.38 0.51
N ALA A 41 25.14 10.11 0.81
CA ALA A 41 24.07 9.12 0.89
C ALA A 41 23.14 9.40 2.08
N GLN A 42 23.70 9.74 3.24
CA GLN A 42 22.94 10.12 4.43
C GLN A 42 22.12 11.40 4.21
N GLU A 43 22.71 12.42 3.59
CA GLU A 43 21.99 13.66 3.25
C GLU A 43 20.75 13.39 2.38
N LYS A 44 20.89 12.55 1.34
CA LYS A 44 19.77 12.12 0.50
C LYS A 44 18.70 11.39 1.30
N GLU A 45 19.08 10.55 2.25
CA GLU A 45 18.15 9.84 3.13
C GLU A 45 17.43 10.75 4.12
N HIS A 46 18.12 11.74 4.70
CA HIS A 46 17.50 12.76 5.55
C HIS A 46 16.48 13.57 4.76
N ARG A 47 16.82 13.99 3.54
CA ARG A 47 15.89 14.70 2.65
C ARG A 47 14.68 13.84 2.28
N ARG A 48 14.89 12.55 1.97
CA ARG A 48 13.80 11.60 1.70
C ARG A 48 12.89 11.45 2.91
N SER A 49 13.46 11.31 4.10
CA SER A 49 12.71 11.15 5.35
C SER A 49 11.90 12.40 5.68
N ALA A 50 12.47 13.59 5.54
CA ALA A 50 11.76 14.86 5.71
C ALA A 50 10.58 14.97 4.74
N LEU A 51 10.80 14.69 3.45
CA LEU A 51 9.74 14.70 2.45
C LEU A 51 8.61 13.72 2.80
N ILE A 52 8.94 12.51 3.25
CA ILE A 52 7.93 11.52 3.67
C ILE A 52 7.11 12.03 4.86
N GLN A 53 7.75 12.69 5.83
CA GLN A 53 7.06 13.26 6.99
C GLN A 53 6.13 14.40 6.58
N ASP A 54 6.58 15.27 5.66
CA ASP A 54 5.75 16.35 5.11
C ASP A 54 4.55 15.80 4.35
N LEU A 55 4.76 14.82 3.46
CA LEU A 55 3.67 14.17 2.71
C LEU A 55 2.65 13.49 3.62
N ARG A 56 3.10 12.82 4.70
CA ARG A 56 2.20 12.22 5.71
C ARG A 56 1.41 13.28 6.47
N THR A 57 1.98 14.46 6.69
CA THR A 57 1.29 15.55 7.36
C THR A 57 0.25 16.17 6.43
N GLN A 58 0.61 16.45 5.18
CA GLN A 58 -0.31 16.89 4.14
C GLN A 58 -1.47 15.91 3.92
N GLN A 59 -1.19 14.60 3.95
CA GLN A 59 -2.24 13.58 3.83
C GLN A 59 -3.24 13.67 4.99
N ARG A 60 -2.78 13.76 6.24
CA ARG A 60 -3.65 13.91 7.41
C ARG A 60 -4.48 15.20 7.36
N GLU A 61 -3.89 16.29 6.90
CA GLU A 61 -4.60 17.56 6.71
C GLU A 61 -5.69 17.44 5.64
N GLN A 62 -5.40 16.79 4.51
CA GLN A 62 -6.39 16.51 3.47
C GLN A 62 -7.53 15.64 3.98
N ASP A 63 -7.22 14.58 4.75
CA ASP A 63 -8.25 13.72 5.35
C ASP A 63 -9.16 14.51 6.29
N LEU A 64 -8.60 15.40 7.12
CA LEU A 64 -9.38 16.27 8.00
C LEU A 64 -10.28 17.23 7.21
N LEU A 65 -9.74 17.85 6.16
CA LEU A 65 -10.52 18.74 5.29
C LEU A 65 -11.69 17.99 4.64
N ILE A 66 -11.45 16.76 4.19
CA ILE A 66 -12.49 15.89 3.63
C ILE A 66 -13.55 15.56 4.69
N ASP A 67 -13.16 15.22 5.92
CA ASP A 67 -14.12 14.93 7.01
C ASP A 67 -15.00 16.15 7.33
N VAL A 68 -14.40 17.34 7.46
CA VAL A 68 -15.15 18.59 7.69
C VAL A 68 -16.08 18.89 6.52
N LEU A 69 -15.62 18.69 5.27
CA LEU A 69 -16.45 18.86 4.09
C LEU A 69 -17.64 17.89 4.09
N LYS A 70 -17.42 16.60 4.37
CA LYS A 70 -18.48 15.60 4.43
C LYS A 70 -19.50 15.94 5.52
N GLN A 71 -19.05 16.34 6.70
CA GLN A 71 -19.93 16.78 7.78
C GLN A 71 -20.75 18.00 7.35
N THR A 72 -20.11 19.00 6.75
CA THR A 72 -20.80 20.20 6.27
C THR A 72 -21.84 19.87 5.21
N LEU A 73 -21.52 18.96 4.27
CA LEU A 73 -22.45 18.49 3.26
C LEU A 73 -23.66 17.79 3.89
N GLN A 74 -23.42 16.91 4.87
CA GLN A 74 -24.49 16.19 5.55
C GLN A 74 -25.40 17.11 6.38
N GLU A 75 -24.84 18.15 7.02
CA GLU A 75 -25.61 19.10 7.81
C GLU A 75 -26.39 20.12 6.96
N LYS A 76 -25.79 20.61 5.87
CA LYS A 76 -26.33 21.76 5.11
C LYS A 76 -27.12 21.36 3.86
N VAL A 77 -26.92 20.15 3.34
CA VAL A 77 -27.58 19.70 2.10
C VAL A 77 -28.55 18.59 2.43
N SER A 78 -29.85 18.83 2.18
CA SER A 78 -30.92 17.89 2.50
C SER A 78 -30.77 16.54 1.79
N GLU A 79 -30.25 16.54 0.56
CA GLU A 79 -30.02 15.33 -0.24
C GLU A 79 -29.01 14.35 0.40
N PHE A 80 -28.17 14.84 1.31
CA PHE A 80 -27.07 14.09 1.90
C PHE A 80 -27.32 13.67 3.36
N GLN A 81 -28.39 14.14 4.00
CA GLN A 81 -28.67 13.86 5.42
C GLN A 81 -28.77 12.36 5.70
N ASP A 82 -29.48 11.63 4.83
CA ASP A 82 -29.90 10.25 5.09
C ASP A 82 -28.86 9.20 4.69
N SER A 83 -27.81 9.56 3.94
CA SER A 83 -26.86 8.59 3.42
C SER A 83 -25.44 9.12 3.32
N ARG A 84 -24.59 8.60 4.20
CA ARG A 84 -23.15 8.82 4.16
C ARG A 84 -22.50 8.27 2.89
N ALA A 85 -23.02 7.17 2.34
CA ALA A 85 -22.52 6.61 1.07
C ALA A 85 -22.67 7.60 -0.09
N LEU A 86 -23.80 8.31 -0.15
CA LEU A 86 -24.04 9.34 -1.18
C LEU A 86 -23.06 10.51 -1.06
N VAL A 87 -22.75 10.92 0.18
CA VAL A 87 -21.73 11.95 0.42
C VAL A 87 -20.36 11.47 -0.03
N ASN A 88 -19.97 10.25 0.32
CA ASN A 88 -18.71 9.64 -0.09
C ASN A 88 -18.59 9.56 -1.62
N ASP A 89 -19.63 9.09 -2.30
CA ASP A 89 -19.66 9.00 -3.77
C ASP A 89 -19.56 10.38 -4.43
N PHE A 90 -20.25 11.38 -3.88
CA PHE A 90 -20.16 12.74 -4.37
C PHE A 90 -18.75 13.31 -4.22
N VAL A 91 -18.14 13.17 -3.04
CA VAL A 91 -16.76 13.62 -2.78
C VAL A 91 -15.79 12.92 -3.72
N LEU A 92 -15.89 11.60 -3.87
CA LEU A 92 -15.06 10.81 -4.77
C LEU A 92 -15.14 11.29 -6.22
N LYS A 93 -16.35 11.54 -6.72
CA LYS A 93 -16.56 12.04 -8.08
C LYS A 93 -15.94 13.42 -8.31
N LYS A 94 -15.78 14.22 -7.25
CA LYS A 94 -15.20 15.57 -7.31
C LYS A 94 -13.71 15.62 -7.03
N SER A 95 -13.17 14.66 -6.27
CA SER A 95 -11.77 14.66 -5.83
C SER A 95 -10.88 13.66 -6.59
N ALA A 96 -11.46 12.64 -7.24
CA ALA A 96 -10.67 11.65 -7.98
C ALA A 96 -10.13 12.23 -9.30
N GLY A 97 -8.82 12.53 -9.33
CA GLY A 97 -8.12 13.09 -10.50
C GLY A 97 -7.63 12.08 -11.54
N GLY A 98 -7.98 10.78 -11.47
CA GLY A 98 -7.49 9.77 -12.41
C GLY A 98 -8.23 8.42 -12.37
N PRO A 99 -7.89 7.48 -13.27
CA PRO A 99 -8.60 6.20 -13.36
C PRO A 99 -8.45 5.35 -12.09
N MET A 100 -9.58 4.87 -11.53
CA MET A 100 -9.62 4.12 -10.26
C MET A 100 -8.69 2.90 -10.20
N ARG A 101 -8.36 2.28 -11.35
CA ARG A 101 -7.61 1.02 -11.42
C ARG A 101 -6.11 1.16 -11.15
N PHE A 102 -5.58 2.39 -11.09
CA PHE A 102 -4.13 2.65 -10.99
C PHE A 102 -3.72 3.44 -9.74
N ARG A 103 -4.62 3.58 -8.76
CA ARG A 103 -4.33 4.22 -7.48
C ARG A 103 -4.69 3.30 -6.31
N PRO A 104 -4.03 3.45 -5.14
CA PRO A 104 -4.54 2.88 -3.91
C PRO A 104 -5.96 3.37 -3.63
N LYS A 105 -6.79 2.52 -3.02
CA LYS A 105 -8.14 2.92 -2.63
C LYS A 105 -8.08 4.02 -1.58
N THR A 106 -8.92 5.02 -1.78
CA THR A 106 -9.18 6.09 -0.83
C THR A 106 -10.01 5.59 0.35
N ARG A 107 -10.01 6.37 1.43
CA ARG A 107 -10.78 6.06 2.63
C ARG A 107 -12.28 5.93 2.33
N GLU A 108 -12.80 6.78 1.47
CA GLU A 108 -14.20 6.82 1.04
C GLU A 108 -14.59 5.55 0.30
N GLU A 109 -13.75 5.09 -0.63
CA GLU A 109 -13.96 3.84 -1.38
C GLU A 109 -13.99 2.65 -0.42
N LEU A 110 -13.09 2.62 0.57
CA LEU A 110 -13.05 1.57 1.59
C LEU A 110 -14.25 1.63 2.53
N GLU A 111 -14.69 2.82 2.96
CA GLU A 111 -15.89 3.00 3.78
C GLU A 111 -17.14 2.46 3.04
N ASN A 112 -17.26 2.76 1.76
CA ASN A 112 -18.38 2.28 0.92
C ASN A 112 -18.33 0.75 0.74
N GLU A 113 -17.15 0.17 0.53
CA GLU A 113 -16.99 -1.29 0.44
C GLU A 113 -17.35 -2.00 1.74
N LEU A 114 -16.94 -1.45 2.89
CA LEU A 114 -17.26 -1.99 4.19
C LEU A 114 -18.78 -1.94 4.44
N GLN A 115 -19.43 -0.84 4.07
CA GLN A 115 -20.88 -0.70 4.18
C GLN A 115 -21.61 -1.72 3.29
N ALA A 116 -21.17 -1.88 2.03
CA ALA A 116 -21.74 -2.85 1.11
C ALA A 116 -21.57 -4.28 1.63
N LEU A 117 -20.39 -4.62 2.17
CA LEU A 117 -20.11 -5.93 2.74
C LEU A 117 -20.99 -6.21 3.97
N GLY A 118 -21.16 -5.23 4.86
CA GLY A 118 -22.03 -5.35 6.03
C GLY A 118 -23.50 -5.60 5.65
N GLN A 119 -24.02 -4.88 4.65
CA GLN A 119 -25.37 -5.12 4.13
C GLN A 119 -25.52 -6.51 3.52
N ASN A 120 -24.52 -6.97 2.76
CA ASN A 120 -24.55 -8.30 2.16
C ASN A 120 -24.54 -9.40 3.23
N PHE A 121 -23.71 -9.25 4.26
CA PHE A 121 -23.68 -10.17 5.38
C PHE A 121 -25.04 -10.23 6.08
N GLN A 122 -25.64 -9.08 6.39
CA GLN A 122 -26.95 -9.01 7.04
C GLN A 122 -28.03 -9.72 6.21
N ARG A 123 -28.06 -9.47 4.89
CA ARG A 123 -29.00 -10.16 3.97
C ARG A 123 -28.79 -11.67 3.96
N ILE A 124 -27.54 -12.15 3.98
CA ILE A 124 -27.25 -13.59 4.00
C ILE A 124 -27.70 -14.22 5.32
N VAL A 125 -27.43 -13.56 6.46
CA VAL A 125 -27.87 -14.03 7.77
C VAL A 125 -29.40 -14.08 7.87
N GLU A 126 -30.09 -13.06 7.36
CA GLU A 126 -31.55 -13.04 7.31
C GLU A 126 -32.12 -14.16 6.44
N LYS A 127 -31.55 -14.38 5.25
CA LYS A 127 -31.92 -15.52 4.40
C LYS A 127 -31.72 -16.85 5.13
N PHE A 128 -30.57 -17.04 5.78
CA PHE A 128 -30.29 -18.26 6.53
C PHE A 128 -31.27 -18.47 7.70
N LYS A 129 -31.64 -17.40 8.42
CA LYS A 129 -32.67 -17.47 9.48
C LYS A 129 -34.04 -17.86 8.92
N GLN A 130 -34.43 -17.28 7.79
CA GLN A 130 -35.69 -17.61 7.12
C GLN A 130 -35.70 -19.07 6.63
N ASP A 131 -34.60 -19.53 6.04
CA ASP A 131 -34.47 -20.91 5.56
C ASP A 131 -34.44 -21.91 6.73
N SER A 132 -33.78 -21.57 7.84
CA SER A 132 -33.81 -22.39 9.06
C SER A 132 -35.22 -22.49 9.66
N GLN A 133 -35.98 -21.39 9.69
CA GLN A 133 -37.38 -21.39 10.13
C GLN A 133 -38.30 -22.17 9.19
N ARG A 134 -38.08 -22.08 7.87
CA ARG A 134 -38.80 -22.87 6.86
C ARG A 134 -38.51 -24.36 6.99
N ASN A 135 -37.27 -24.73 7.31
CA ASN A 135 -36.86 -26.13 7.49
C ASN A 135 -37.18 -26.69 8.89
N ALA A 136 -37.47 -25.84 9.88
CA ALA A 136 -37.87 -26.23 11.24
C ALA A 136 -39.39 -26.22 11.47
N ALA A 137 -40.18 -25.79 10.50
CA ALA A 137 -41.63 -25.95 10.54
C ALA A 137 -41.97 -27.45 10.52
N PRO A 138 -42.77 -27.98 11.48
CA PRO A 138 -43.13 -29.39 11.50
C PRO A 138 -43.85 -29.73 10.20
N LYS A 139 -43.37 -30.76 9.49
CA LYS A 139 -44.19 -31.43 8.50
C LYS A 139 -45.39 -32.01 9.25
N GLU A 140 -46.53 -31.33 9.18
CA GLU A 140 -47.81 -31.97 9.50
C GLU A 140 -47.99 -33.09 8.48
N GLU A 141 -47.66 -34.31 8.89
CA GLU A 141 -48.06 -35.53 8.20
C GLU A 141 -49.59 -35.61 8.24
N LYS A 142 -50.21 -35.53 7.06
CA LYS A 142 -51.50 -36.17 6.81
C LYS A 142 -51.39 -37.11 5.61
N PRO A 143 -52.19 -38.19 5.63
CA PRO A 143 -51.76 -39.50 5.21
C PRO A 143 -51.82 -39.71 3.70
N HIS A 144 -50.98 -40.64 3.29
CA HIS A 144 -50.93 -41.38 2.04
C HIS A 144 -52.33 -41.72 1.49
N ASP A 145 -52.62 -41.31 0.25
CA ASP A 145 -53.55 -42.02 -0.61
C ASP A 145 -52.96 -42.16 -2.01
N SER A 146 -53.02 -43.38 -2.52
CA SER A 146 -52.29 -43.91 -3.66
C SER A 146 -52.93 -43.59 -5.01
N ASP A 147 -52.13 -43.79 -6.06
CA ASP A 147 -52.52 -44.30 -7.39
C ASP A 147 -52.66 -43.28 -8.54
N LYS A 148 -51.60 -43.18 -9.37
CA LYS A 148 -51.62 -43.58 -10.79
C LYS A 148 -50.27 -43.33 -11.48
N GLY A 149 -49.73 -44.37 -12.10
CA GLY A 149 -48.54 -44.31 -12.97
C GLY A 149 -48.83 -43.77 -14.38
N ASP A 150 -47.80 -43.31 -15.10
CA ASP A 150 -47.11 -44.09 -16.15
C ASP A 150 -45.90 -43.29 -16.69
N GLY A 151 -44.99 -43.96 -17.42
CA GLY A 151 -43.72 -43.45 -17.98
C GLY A 151 -43.85 -42.24 -18.93
N ASP A 152 -42.78 -41.58 -19.38
CA ASP A 152 -41.61 -42.20 -20.00
C ASP A 152 -40.44 -41.20 -20.20
N GLU A 153 -39.26 -41.78 -20.45
CA GLU A 153 -38.12 -41.30 -21.24
C GLU A 153 -37.25 -40.06 -20.90
N LYS A 154 -36.01 -40.44 -20.53
CA LYS A 154 -34.69 -39.82 -20.72
C LYS A 154 -34.55 -38.63 -21.68
N THR A 155 -33.73 -37.67 -21.26
CA THR A 155 -32.61 -37.21 -22.11
C THR A 155 -31.44 -36.71 -21.26
N GLU A 156 -30.31 -37.42 -21.35
CA GLU A 156 -29.00 -36.96 -20.89
C GLU A 156 -28.45 -35.97 -21.92
N GLU A 157 -28.04 -34.77 -21.49
CA GLU A 157 -27.08 -33.96 -22.25
C GLU A 157 -25.81 -33.74 -21.43
N LYS A 158 -24.77 -34.45 -21.87
CA LYS A 158 -23.37 -34.24 -21.53
C LYS A 158 -22.92 -32.93 -22.17
N ASN A 159 -22.29 -32.04 -21.41
CA ASN A 159 -21.46 -31.01 -22.01
C ASN A 159 -20.01 -31.19 -21.55
N ALA A 160 -19.25 -31.85 -22.41
CA ALA A 160 -17.80 -31.84 -22.39
C ALA A 160 -17.33 -30.54 -23.04
N THR A 161 -16.50 -29.76 -22.35
CA THR A 161 -15.60 -28.83 -23.04
C THR A 161 -14.24 -28.95 -22.40
N ASN A 162 -13.38 -29.65 -23.13
CA ASN A 162 -11.96 -29.72 -22.92
C ASN A 162 -11.35 -29.06 -24.17
N GLN A 163 -10.53 -28.02 -24.03
CA GLN A 163 -9.32 -27.84 -24.84
C GLN A 163 -8.51 -26.60 -24.43
N ASN A 164 -7.23 -26.88 -24.17
CA ASN A 164 -6.08 -25.99 -24.10
C ASN A 164 -5.88 -25.13 -25.35
N VAL A 165 -5.37 -23.90 -25.16
CA VAL A 165 -4.41 -23.22 -26.06
C VAL A 165 -3.56 -22.29 -25.16
N ALA A 166 -2.37 -22.70 -24.72
CA ALA A 166 -1.05 -22.51 -25.35
C ALA A 166 -0.57 -21.05 -25.46
N ALA A 167 0.55 -20.80 -24.76
CA ALA A 167 1.67 -19.89 -25.04
C ALA A 167 1.40 -18.42 -25.43
N GLY A 168 1.83 -17.51 -24.55
CA GLY A 168 2.06 -16.10 -24.87
C GLY A 168 3.25 -15.57 -24.08
N GLU A 169 4.28 -15.17 -24.82
CA GLU A 169 5.64 -14.82 -24.39
C GLU A 169 5.69 -13.62 -23.43
N PHE A 170 6.58 -13.72 -22.44
CA PHE A 170 6.97 -12.62 -21.57
C PHE A 170 8.19 -11.93 -22.19
N GLU A 171 7.95 -10.94 -23.05
CA GLU A 171 9.02 -10.08 -23.56
C GLU A 171 9.44 -9.07 -22.48
N PHE A 172 10.69 -9.22 -22.04
CA PHE A 172 11.43 -8.24 -21.28
C PHE A 172 12.26 -7.41 -22.28
N TYR A 173 12.08 -6.10 -22.32
CA TYR A 173 12.93 -5.19 -23.10
C TYR A 173 13.35 -3.98 -22.22
N PRO A 174 14.50 -3.34 -22.56
CA PRO A 174 15.67 -3.11 -21.71
C PRO A 174 15.66 -1.85 -20.84
#